data_AF-B4RPW3-F1
#
_entry.id   AF-B4RPW3-F1
#
_cell.length_a   1.000
_cell.length_b   1.000
_cell.length_c   1.000
_cell.angle_alpha   90.00
_cell.angle_beta   90.00
_cell.angle_gamma   90.00
#
_symmetry.space_group_name_H-M   'P 1'
#
loop_
_entity.id
_entity.type
_entity.pdbx_description
1 polymer ?
#
loop_
_entity_poly.entity_id
_entity_poly.type
_entity_poly.pdbx_seq_one_letter_code
_entity_poly.pdbx_strand_id
1 'polypeptide(L)'
;MRKSRLSQYKQNKLIELFVAGVTARTAAELVGVNKNTAAYYFHRLRLLIYQNSPHLEMFDGEVEADESYFGGQRKGKRGRGAAGKVAVFGLLKRNGKVYTVTVPNTQTATLFPIIREQVKPDSIVYTDCYRSYDVLDVSEFSHFSFAETSFSYQSQHTFCRTTKPY
;
A
#
# COMPACT_ATOMS: atom_id res chain seq x y z
N MET A 1 24.66 -4.92 -6.77
CA MET A 1 25.15 -4.17 -5.58
C MET A 1 26.67 -4.07 -5.64
N ARG A 2 27.23 -2.87 -5.73
CA ARG A 2 28.64 -2.63 -6.11
C ARG A 2 29.72 -3.24 -5.17
N LYS A 3 29.35 -3.75 -3.99
CA LYS A 3 30.26 -4.36 -2.98
C LYS A 3 29.79 -5.73 -2.45
N SER A 4 28.90 -6.43 -3.15
CA SER A 4 28.45 -7.75 -2.69
C SER A 4 29.57 -8.78 -2.82
N ARG A 5 29.81 -9.59 -1.78
CA ARG A 5 30.72 -10.75 -1.83
C ARG A 5 30.09 -11.97 -2.52
N LEU A 6 28.85 -11.87 -3.00
CA LEU A 6 28.17 -12.93 -3.73
C LEU A 6 28.60 -12.93 -5.20
N SER A 7 28.72 -14.12 -5.79
CA SER A 7 28.96 -14.26 -7.23
C SER A 7 27.82 -13.65 -8.04
N GLN A 8 28.12 -13.22 -9.27
CA GLN A 8 27.13 -12.61 -10.16
C GLN A 8 25.94 -13.55 -10.42
N TYR A 9 26.20 -14.85 -10.58
CA TYR A 9 25.18 -15.88 -10.72
C TYR A 9 24.19 -15.87 -9.54
N LYS A 10 24.70 -15.89 -8.30
CA LYS A 10 23.85 -15.85 -7.09
C LYS A 10 23.08 -14.54 -6.98
N GLN A 11 23.70 -13.41 -7.35
CA GLN A 11 23.02 -12.11 -7.37
C GLN A 11 21.84 -12.10 -8.36
N ASN A 12 22.06 -12.58 -9.59
CA ASN A 12 21.01 -12.65 -10.62
C ASN A 12 19.87 -13.56 -10.18
N LYS A 13 20.18 -14.73 -9.60
CA LYS A 13 19.16 -15.67 -9.11
C LYS A 13 18.34 -15.08 -7.95
N LEU A 14 18.98 -14.36 -7.03
CA LEU A 14 18.27 -13.65 -5.96
C LEU A 14 17.35 -12.55 -6.51
N ILE A 15 17.74 -11.84 -7.57
CA ILE A 15 16.90 -10.83 -8.21
C ILE A 15 15.68 -11.50 -8.88
N GLU A 16 15.90 -12.57 -9.64
CA GLU A 16 14.83 -13.35 -10.29
C GLU A 16 13.79 -13.83 -9.26
N LEU A 17 14.26 -14.43 -8.15
CA LEU A 17 13.39 -14.94 -7.10
C LEU A 17 12.68 -13.81 -6.33
N PHE A 18 13.32 -12.66 -6.18
CA PHE A 18 12.69 -11.47 -5.60
C PHE A 18 11.53 -10.98 -6.48
N VAL A 19 11.74 -10.88 -7.79
CA VAL A 19 10.71 -10.48 -8.77
C VAL A 19 9.57 -11.48 -8.81
N ALA A 20 9.86 -12.78 -8.71
CA ALA A 20 8.86 -13.85 -8.64
C ALA A 20 8.09 -13.92 -7.31
N GLY A 21 8.36 -13.03 -6.34
CA GLY A 21 7.65 -13.00 -5.06
C GLY A 21 7.98 -14.16 -4.11
N VAL A 22 9.08 -14.88 -4.35
CA VAL A 22 9.49 -16.01 -3.52
C VAL A 22 9.92 -15.51 -2.14
N THR A 23 9.67 -16.28 -1.09
CA THR A 23 10.10 -15.88 0.26
C THR A 23 11.62 -15.90 0.38
N ALA A 24 12.20 -15.01 1.19
CA ALA A 24 13.65 -14.96 1.40
C ALA A 24 14.22 -16.28 1.96
N ARG A 25 13.41 -17.05 2.70
CA ARG A 25 13.80 -18.38 3.20
C ARG A 25 13.98 -19.36 2.04
N THR A 26 12.95 -19.53 1.22
CA THR A 26 12.99 -20.41 0.05
C THR A 26 14.08 -19.98 -0.93
N ALA A 27 14.24 -18.67 -1.14
CA ALA A 27 15.30 -18.17 -2.01
C ALA A 27 16.71 -18.49 -1.48
N ALA A 28 16.91 -18.49 -0.16
CA ALA A 28 18.18 -18.85 0.44
C ALA A 28 18.54 -20.32 0.19
N GLU A 29 17.54 -21.21 0.31
CA GLU A 29 17.67 -22.65 0.02
C GLU A 29 17.99 -22.89 -1.46
N LEU A 30 17.24 -22.27 -2.38
CA LEU A 30 17.43 -22.42 -3.82
C LEU A 30 18.77 -21.87 -4.34
N VAL A 31 19.28 -20.78 -3.75
CA VAL A 31 20.53 -20.14 -4.17
C VAL A 31 21.75 -20.68 -3.41
N GLY A 32 21.54 -21.44 -2.33
CA GLY A 32 22.61 -21.92 -1.46
C GLY A 32 23.34 -20.78 -0.75
N VAL A 33 22.59 -19.93 -0.05
CA VAL A 33 23.11 -18.84 0.81
C VAL A 33 22.47 -18.88 2.19
N ASN A 34 23.05 -18.21 3.18
CA ASN A 34 22.43 -18.07 4.49
C ASN A 34 21.10 -17.30 4.36
N LYS A 35 20.05 -17.73 5.10
CA LYS A 35 18.74 -17.06 5.14
C LYS A 35 18.84 -15.56 5.43
N ASN A 36 19.75 -15.16 6.32
CA ASN A 36 19.97 -13.76 6.70
C ASN A 36 20.55 -12.97 5.53
N THR A 37 21.41 -13.61 4.73
CA THR A 37 21.97 -13.00 3.51
C THR A 37 20.87 -12.75 2.47
N ALA A 38 20.00 -13.73 2.22
CA ALA A 38 18.88 -13.54 1.28
C ALA A 38 17.89 -12.47 1.77
N ALA A 39 17.55 -12.49 3.07
CA ALA A 39 16.68 -11.49 3.68
C ALA A 39 17.27 -10.08 3.57
N TYR A 40 18.55 -9.92 3.89
CA TYR A 40 19.27 -8.66 3.74
C TYR A 40 19.31 -8.20 2.28
N TYR A 41 19.57 -9.13 1.35
CA TYR A 41 19.62 -8.81 -0.08
C TYR A 41 18.26 -8.31 -0.59
N PHE A 42 17.17 -8.98 -0.23
CA PHE A 42 15.81 -8.57 -0.59
C PHE A 42 15.45 -7.22 0.02
N HIS A 43 15.82 -6.97 1.28
CA HIS A 43 15.63 -5.68 1.92
C HIS A 43 16.36 -4.57 1.16
N ARG A 44 17.62 -4.80 0.78
CA ARG A 44 18.41 -3.85 -0.01
C ARG A 44 17.81 -3.59 -1.40
N LEU A 45 17.24 -4.61 -2.05
CA LEU A 45 16.50 -4.42 -3.30
C LEU A 45 15.27 -3.51 -3.10
N ARG A 46 14.49 -3.73 -2.04
CA ARG A 46 13.35 -2.85 -1.70
C ARG A 46 13.77 -1.40 -1.49
N LEU A 47 14.87 -1.17 -0.77
CA LEU A 47 15.40 0.19 -0.57
C LEU A 47 15.84 0.84 -1.88
N LEU A 48 16.50 0.08 -2.77
CA LEU A 48 16.89 0.59 -4.08
C LEU A 48 15.66 0.93 -4.94
N ILE A 49 14.64 0.08 -4.94
CA ILE A 49 13.37 0.34 -5.64
C ILE A 49 12.73 1.60 -5.08
N TYR A 50 12.70 1.77 -3.76
CA TYR A 50 12.16 2.97 -3.11
C TYR A 50 12.94 4.23 -3.53
N GLN A 51 14.27 4.20 -3.49
CA GLN A 51 15.13 5.34 -3.85
C GLN A 51 15.09 5.71 -5.34
N ASN A 52 14.81 4.74 -6.21
CA ASN A 52 14.75 4.94 -7.66
C ASN A 52 13.30 5.03 -8.18
N SER A 53 12.31 4.88 -7.30
CA SER A 53 10.94 5.22 -7.64
C SER A 53 10.85 6.74 -7.70
N PRO A 54 10.46 7.35 -8.84
CA PRO A 54 10.23 8.78 -8.88
C PRO A 54 9.18 9.10 -7.80
N HIS A 55 9.54 10.00 -6.88
CA HIS A 55 8.58 10.59 -5.95
C HIS A 55 7.64 11.47 -6.80
N LEU A 56 6.52 10.82 -7.10
CA LEU A 56 5.30 11.19 -7.79
C LEU A 56 5.11 12.66 -8.16
N GLU A 57 4.97 12.87 -9.47
CA GLU A 57 4.02 13.87 -9.97
C GLU A 57 2.66 13.66 -9.28
N MET A 58 1.99 14.76 -8.93
CA MET A 58 0.65 14.70 -8.35
C MET A 58 -0.27 13.85 -9.23
N PHE A 59 -1.04 12.97 -8.58
CA PHE A 59 -2.10 12.22 -9.23
C PHE A 59 -3.16 13.17 -9.78
N ASP A 60 -3.70 12.82 -10.94
CA ASP A 60 -4.80 13.52 -11.59
C ASP A 60 -5.84 12.54 -12.14
N GLY A 61 -7.05 13.04 -12.33
CA GLY A 61 -8.19 12.25 -12.79
C GLY A 61 -8.80 11.43 -11.65
N GLU A 62 -9.00 10.14 -11.88
CA GLU A 62 -9.61 9.21 -10.92
C GLU A 62 -8.57 8.57 -9.99
N VAL A 63 -8.72 8.79 -8.68
CA VAL A 63 -7.84 8.27 -7.63
C VAL A 63 -8.66 7.56 -6.57
N GLU A 64 -8.25 6.34 -6.19
CA GLU A 64 -8.81 5.59 -5.08
C GLU A 64 -7.92 5.79 -3.84
N ALA A 65 -8.52 6.11 -2.70
CA ALA A 65 -7.83 6.25 -1.42
C ALA A 65 -8.32 5.18 -0.43
N ASP A 66 -7.38 4.50 0.25
CA ASP A 66 -7.69 3.44 1.20
C ASP A 66 -6.64 3.35 2.32
N GLU A 67 -7.05 2.78 3.47
CA GLU A 67 -6.19 2.53 4.61
C GLU A 67 -6.08 1.03 4.94
N SER A 68 -4.84 0.56 4.94
CA SER A 68 -4.50 -0.81 5.31
C SER A 68 -3.75 -0.86 6.64
N TYR A 69 -4.04 -1.88 7.44
CA TYR A 69 -3.39 -2.09 8.73
C TYR A 69 -2.53 -3.36 8.72
N PHE A 70 -1.23 -3.20 8.94
CA PHE A 70 -0.27 -4.30 8.92
C PHE A 70 0.24 -4.66 10.32
N GLY A 71 0.47 -5.95 10.57
CA GLY A 71 1.02 -6.44 11.84
C GLY A 71 -0.01 -6.70 12.93
N GLY A 72 0.42 -6.60 14.19
CA GLY A 72 -0.38 -6.98 15.37
C GLY A 72 -0.33 -8.49 15.68
N GLN A 73 0.83 -9.01 16.09
CA GLN A 73 0.91 -10.36 16.64
C GLN A 73 0.49 -10.37 18.12
N ARG A 74 -0.81 -10.31 18.44
CA ARG A 74 -1.32 -10.66 19.78
C ARG A 74 -2.75 -11.21 19.75
N LYS A 75 -3.08 -12.05 20.74
CA LYS A 75 -4.47 -12.34 21.14
C LYS A 75 -5.07 -11.04 21.71
N GLY A 76 -6.24 -10.62 21.24
CA GLY A 76 -6.89 -9.37 21.64
C GLY A 76 -7.95 -8.90 20.64
N LYS A 77 -8.40 -7.63 20.77
CA LYS A 77 -9.40 -7.02 19.88
C LYS A 77 -8.99 -7.20 18.41
N ARG A 78 -9.92 -7.69 17.58
CA ARG A 78 -9.75 -7.83 16.13
C ARG A 78 -10.11 -6.52 15.43
N GLY A 79 -9.69 -6.34 14.18
CA GLY A 79 -10.02 -5.16 13.36
C GLY A 79 -9.05 -3.98 13.51
N ARG A 80 -9.52 -2.78 13.12
CA ARG A 80 -8.73 -1.52 13.05
C ARG A 80 -8.24 -1.02 14.42
N GLY A 81 -8.91 -1.38 15.53
CA GLY A 81 -8.55 -1.01 16.91
C GLY A 81 -7.59 -1.95 17.64
N ALA A 82 -6.93 -2.87 16.93
CA ALA A 82 -5.97 -3.79 17.56
C ALA A 82 -4.63 -3.09 17.82
N ALA A 83 -4.14 -3.16 19.06
CA ALA A 83 -2.86 -2.57 19.44
C ALA A 83 -1.68 -3.22 18.67
N GLY A 84 -0.68 -2.40 18.31
CA GLY A 84 0.53 -2.86 17.63
C GLY A 84 0.37 -3.10 16.13
N LYS A 85 -0.68 -2.56 15.50
CA LYS A 85 -0.80 -2.47 14.05
C LYS A 85 -0.19 -1.16 13.54
N VAL A 86 0.44 -1.23 12.39
CA VAL A 86 0.93 -0.06 11.64
C VAL A 86 -0.12 0.29 10.59
N ALA A 87 -0.62 1.52 10.62
CA ALA A 87 -1.50 2.04 9.59
C ALA A 87 -0.67 2.50 8.38
N VAL A 88 -1.12 2.12 7.19
CA VAL A 88 -0.54 2.52 5.91
C VAL A 88 -1.68 3.10 5.08
N PHE A 89 -1.48 4.32 4.61
CA PHE A 89 -2.37 5.00 3.69
C PHE A 89 -1.89 4.77 2.26
N GLY A 90 -2.82 4.49 1.35
CA GLY A 90 -2.55 4.27 -0.07
C GLY A 90 -3.41 5.16 -0.96
N LEU A 91 -2.80 5.71 -2.01
CA LEU A 91 -3.48 6.33 -3.14
C LEU A 91 -3.18 5.51 -4.40
N LEU A 92 -4.22 5.10 -5.10
CA LEU A 92 -4.15 4.30 -6.33
C LEU A 92 -4.79 5.09 -7.46
N LYS A 93 -4.03 5.43 -8.50
CA LYS A 93 -4.62 5.84 -9.78
C LYS A 93 -4.96 4.61 -10.60
N ARG A 94 -6.18 4.53 -11.13
CA ARG A 94 -6.61 3.42 -12.00
C ARG A 94 -5.66 3.28 -13.19
N ASN A 95 -5.14 2.08 -13.40
CA ASN A 95 -4.10 1.78 -14.42
C ASN A 95 -2.84 2.66 -14.33
N GLY A 96 -2.59 3.25 -13.16
CA GLY A 96 -1.54 4.22 -12.94
C GLY A 96 -0.57 3.81 -11.84
N LYS A 97 0.04 4.82 -11.22
CA LYS A 97 0.99 4.63 -10.12
C LYS A 97 0.24 4.43 -8.80
N VAL A 98 0.94 3.87 -7.83
CA VAL A 98 0.47 3.74 -6.44
C VAL A 98 1.39 4.55 -5.54
N TYR A 99 0.81 5.32 -4.64
CA TYR A 99 1.50 5.93 -3.52
C TYR A 99 1.10 5.22 -2.24
N THR A 100 2.08 4.94 -1.39
CA THR A 100 1.80 4.40 -0.06
C THR A 100 2.71 5.08 0.96
N VAL A 101 2.14 5.38 2.13
CA VAL A 101 2.87 6.02 3.23
C VAL A 101 2.39 5.44 4.57
N THR A 102 3.34 5.16 5.46
CA THR A 102 3.03 4.79 6.84
C THR A 102 2.52 6.01 7.60
N VAL A 103 1.35 5.92 8.22
CA VAL A 103 0.72 7.02 8.95
C VAL A 103 0.58 6.69 10.43
N PRO A 104 0.68 7.68 11.34
CA PRO A 104 0.50 7.46 12.77
C PRO A 104 -0.92 7.03 13.14
N ASN A 105 -1.92 7.45 12.36
CA ASN A 105 -3.33 7.12 12.51
C ASN A 105 -4.08 7.41 11.19
N THR A 106 -5.31 6.92 11.08
CA THR A 106 -6.18 7.12 9.92
C THR A 106 -7.21 8.22 10.15
N GLN A 107 -6.89 9.25 10.95
CA GLN A 107 -7.80 10.38 11.17
C GLN A 107 -7.72 11.37 10.01
N THR A 108 -8.81 12.09 9.75
CA THR A 108 -8.88 13.14 8.72
C THR A 108 -7.71 14.10 8.78
N ALA A 109 -7.33 14.57 9.98
CA ALA A 109 -6.22 15.52 10.17
C ALA A 109 -4.86 14.98 9.69
N THR A 110 -4.70 13.65 9.61
CA THR A 110 -3.50 12.99 9.09
C THR A 110 -3.61 12.72 7.60
N LEU A 111 -4.77 12.25 7.13
CA LEU A 111 -4.94 11.79 5.74
C LEU A 111 -5.17 12.95 4.76
N PHE A 112 -5.95 13.96 5.15
CA PHE A 112 -6.34 15.05 4.26
C PHE A 112 -5.15 15.87 3.73
N PRO A 113 -4.15 16.25 4.54
CA PRO A 113 -2.96 16.94 4.02
C PRO A 113 -2.20 16.11 2.99
N ILE A 114 -2.13 14.79 3.18
CA ILE A 114 -1.45 13.86 2.27
C ILE A 114 -2.20 13.80 0.93
N ILE A 115 -3.53 13.69 0.96
CA ILE A 115 -4.36 13.72 -0.27
C ILE A 115 -4.13 15.03 -1.01
N ARG A 116 -4.15 16.16 -0.30
CA ARG A 116 -3.96 17.49 -0.88
C ARG A 116 -2.60 17.69 -1.53
N GLU A 117 -1.54 17.16 -0.93
CA GLU A 117 -0.19 17.25 -1.47
C GLU A 117 0.00 16.34 -2.70
N GLN A 118 -0.69 15.20 -2.73
CA GLN A 118 -0.46 14.14 -3.72
C GLN A 118 -1.48 14.13 -4.86
N VAL A 119 -2.64 14.78 -4.74
CA VAL A 119 -3.73 14.77 -5.73
C VAL A 119 -4.00 16.19 -6.22
N LYS A 120 -4.04 16.39 -7.54
CA LYS A 120 -4.34 17.70 -8.12
C LYS A 120 -5.77 18.12 -7.76
N PRO A 121 -6.02 19.40 -7.45
CA PRO A 121 -7.37 19.94 -7.36
C PRO A 121 -8.21 19.58 -8.59
N ASP A 122 -9.53 19.48 -8.43
CA ASP A 122 -10.50 19.04 -9.45
C ASP A 122 -10.43 17.54 -9.85
N SER A 123 -9.56 16.76 -9.22
CA SER A 123 -9.54 15.29 -9.40
C SER A 123 -10.73 14.62 -8.68
N ILE A 124 -11.06 13.41 -9.14
CA ILE A 124 -12.11 12.56 -8.56
C ILE A 124 -11.47 11.60 -7.55
N VAL A 125 -11.90 11.66 -6.30
CA VAL A 125 -11.39 10.78 -5.23
C VAL A 125 -12.48 9.79 -4.81
N TYR A 126 -12.16 8.51 -4.92
CA TYR A 126 -13.01 7.40 -4.48
C TYR A 126 -12.50 6.85 -3.15
N THR A 127 -13.41 6.68 -2.18
CA THR A 127 -13.05 6.18 -0.84
C THR A 127 -14.04 5.13 -0.34
N ASP A 128 -13.59 4.29 0.60
CA ASP A 128 -14.53 3.55 1.45
C ASP A 128 -15.27 4.54 2.36
N CYS A 129 -16.50 4.25 2.79
CA CYS A 129 -17.37 5.18 3.55
C CYS A 129 -16.89 5.44 4.99
N TYR A 130 -15.58 5.55 5.19
CA TYR A 130 -14.95 5.80 6.45
C TYR A 130 -14.99 7.29 6.76
N ARG A 131 -15.50 7.62 7.96
CA ARG A 131 -15.73 9.00 8.41
C ARG A 131 -14.54 9.94 8.30
N SER A 132 -13.33 9.39 8.23
CA SER A 132 -12.14 10.22 8.04
C SER A 132 -12.14 10.94 6.69
N TYR A 133 -12.92 10.48 5.71
CA TYR A 133 -13.04 11.06 4.39
C TYR A 133 -14.20 12.05 4.23
N ASP A 134 -15.07 12.25 5.24
CA ASP A 134 -16.22 13.17 5.16
C ASP A 134 -15.82 14.62 4.79
N VAL A 135 -14.57 15.02 5.07
CA VAL A 135 -14.05 16.36 4.70
C VAL A 135 -13.82 16.50 3.19
N LEU A 136 -13.72 15.40 2.44
CA LEU A 136 -13.55 15.45 0.99
C LEU A 136 -14.80 15.99 0.28
N ASP A 137 -16.00 15.78 0.84
CA ASP A 137 -17.28 16.26 0.27
C ASP A 137 -17.39 17.79 0.20
N VAL A 138 -16.65 18.51 1.04
CA VAL A 138 -16.64 19.98 1.13
C VAL A 138 -15.32 20.59 0.68
N SER A 139 -14.49 19.82 -0.02
CA SER A 139 -13.14 20.19 -0.42
C SER A 139 -13.03 20.54 -1.91
N GLU A 140 -11.79 20.80 -2.37
CA GLU A 140 -11.44 21.07 -3.78
C GLU A 140 -11.44 19.81 -4.67
N PHE A 141 -12.02 18.69 -4.19
CA PHE A 141 -12.07 17.40 -4.88
C PHE A 141 -13.51 16.97 -5.15
N SER A 142 -13.72 16.26 -6.26
CA SER A 142 -14.99 15.55 -6.50
C SER A 142 -14.94 14.21 -5.77
N HIS A 143 -15.71 14.06 -4.69
CA HIS A 143 -15.67 12.86 -3.85
C HIS A 143 -16.82 11.91 -4.17
N PHE A 144 -16.54 10.62 -4.26
CA PHE A 144 -17.55 9.57 -4.34
C PHE A 144 -17.25 8.46 -3.34
N SER A 145 -18.20 8.22 -2.44
CA SER A 145 -18.14 7.09 -1.51
C SER A 145 -18.78 5.84 -2.15
N PHE A 146 -18.19 4.67 -1.96
CA PHE A 146 -18.71 3.42 -2.53
C PHE A 146 -20.14 3.04 -2.06
N ALA A 147 -20.68 3.63 -0.99
CA ALA A 147 -22.10 3.46 -0.63
C ALA A 147 -23.05 4.10 -1.65
N GLU A 148 -22.66 5.21 -2.27
CA GLU A 148 -23.49 5.99 -3.18
C GLU A 148 -23.46 5.45 -4.62
N THR A 149 -22.41 4.70 -4.97
CA THR A 149 -22.20 4.11 -6.31
C THR A 149 -22.90 2.76 -6.51
N SER A 150 -23.61 2.26 -5.49
CA SER A 150 -24.23 0.92 -5.49
C SER A 150 -25.30 0.73 -6.56
N PHE A 151 -25.75 1.79 -7.25
CA PHE A 151 -26.69 1.69 -8.36
C PHE A 151 -26.05 1.48 -9.75
N SER A 152 -24.76 1.77 -9.95
CA SER A 152 -24.09 1.62 -11.26
C SER A 152 -23.00 0.54 -11.30
N TYR A 153 -22.59 0.02 -10.15
CA TYR A 153 -21.45 -0.91 -10.00
C TYR A 153 -21.85 -2.38 -9.85
N GLN A 154 -22.96 -2.84 -10.45
CA GLN A 154 -23.40 -4.23 -10.29
C GLN A 154 -22.62 -5.27 -11.13
N SER A 155 -21.64 -4.89 -11.95
CA SER A 155 -21.03 -5.85 -12.88
C SER A 155 -19.66 -6.42 -12.50
N GLN A 156 -18.80 -5.79 -11.70
CA GLN A 156 -17.45 -6.34 -11.48
C GLN A 156 -16.87 -5.99 -10.10
N HIS A 157 -16.69 -7.04 -9.28
CA HIS A 157 -15.93 -7.11 -8.02
C HIS A 157 -16.58 -6.61 -6.72
N THR A 158 -17.05 -7.60 -5.95
CA THR A 158 -17.44 -7.52 -4.54
C THR A 158 -16.23 -7.24 -3.64
N PHE A 159 -16.14 -6.06 -3.03
CA PHE A 159 -15.30 -5.86 -1.83
C PHE A 159 -15.94 -4.90 -0.82
N CYS A 160 -17.14 -5.27 -0.34
CA CYS A 160 -17.61 -4.80 0.96
C CYS A 160 -17.60 -6.02 1.91
N ARG A 161 -16.53 -6.18 2.69
CA ARG A 161 -16.53 -7.13 3.82
C ARG A 161 -16.94 -6.38 5.09
N THR A 162 -18.22 -6.11 5.23
CA THR A 162 -18.83 -6.02 6.55
C THR A 162 -18.83 -7.41 7.16
N THR A 163 -17.98 -7.66 8.15
CA THR A 163 -18.14 -8.82 9.01
C THR A 163 -19.45 -8.65 9.77
N LYS A 164 -20.48 -9.41 9.39
CA LYS A 164 -21.70 -9.56 10.19
C LYS A 164 -21.32 -10.02 11.61
N PRO A 165 -21.85 -9.40 12.68
CA PRO A 165 -21.92 -10.08 13.96
C PRO A 165 -22.92 -11.23 13.84
N TYR A 166 -22.63 -12.35 14.50
CA TYR A 166 -23.60 -13.43 14.72
C TYR A 166 -24.80 -12.92 15.51
#